data_AF-A0A3M1C778-F1
#
_entry.id   AF-A0A3M1C778-F1
#
_cell.length_a   1.000
_cell.length_b   1.000
_cell.length_c   1.000
_cell.angle_alpha   90.00
_cell.angle_beta   90.00
_cell.angle_gamma   90.00
#
_symmetry.space_group_name_H-M   'P 1'
#
loop_
_entity.id
_entity.type
_entity.pdbx_description
1 polymer ?
#
loop_
_entity_poly.entity_id
_entity_poly.type
_entity_poly.pdbx_seq_one_letter_code
_entity_poly.pdbx_strand_id
1 'polypeptide(L)'
;MTSEPGATRHASAAAPADRQADRHVEKADRQADRPWLFRTYAGHSTARASNELFRTNLAKGQTGLSVAFDLPTQTGYDSDHPLARGEVGK
;
A
#
# COMPACT_ATOMS: atom_id res chain seq x y z
N MET A 1 -43.88 16.50 58.76
CA MET A 1 -43.40 17.90 58.85
C MET A 1 -41.95 17.90 58.38
N THR A 2 -41.77 18.13 57.08
CA THR A 2 -40.99 19.23 56.47
C THR A 2 -39.50 18.92 56.40
N SER A 3 -38.79 18.92 55.28
CA SER A 3 -39.10 19.20 53.87
C SER A 3 -37.96 18.64 53.02
N GLU A 4 -38.25 18.18 51.80
CA GLU A 4 -37.24 17.99 50.75
C GLU A 4 -36.75 19.33 50.19
N PRO A 5 -35.58 19.36 49.53
CA PRO A 5 -35.36 20.25 48.42
C PRO A 5 -35.05 19.48 47.13
N GLY A 6 -35.99 19.58 46.19
CA GLY A 6 -35.74 20.22 44.90
C GLY A 6 -34.89 19.45 43.90
N ALA A 7 -35.57 18.77 42.98
CA ALA A 7 -35.01 18.32 41.72
C ALA A 7 -34.47 19.49 40.88
N THR A 8 -33.32 19.29 40.21
CA THR A 8 -33.04 19.96 38.94
C THR A 8 -32.48 18.93 37.99
N ARG A 9 -33.30 18.57 36.99
CA ARG A 9 -32.94 17.71 35.86
C ARG A 9 -32.08 18.52 34.90
N HIS A 10 -30.90 18.01 34.56
CA HIS A 10 -30.31 18.26 33.25
C HIS A 10 -29.90 16.92 32.64
N ALA A 11 -30.85 16.31 31.92
CA ALA A 11 -30.52 15.30 30.93
C ALA A 11 -29.77 16.03 29.80
N SER A 12 -28.46 15.82 29.69
CA SER A 12 -27.74 16.10 28.46
C SER A 12 -27.73 14.80 27.66
N ALA A 13 -28.75 14.65 26.81
CA ALA A 13 -28.73 13.64 25.76
C ALA A 13 -27.59 14.00 24.81
N ALA A 14 -26.57 13.15 24.75
CA ALA A 14 -25.59 13.22 23.66
C ALA A 14 -26.36 13.04 22.35
N ALA A 15 -26.26 14.04 21.47
CA ALA A 15 -26.83 14.00 20.13
C ALA A 15 -26.37 12.73 19.41
N PRO A 16 -27.23 12.04 18.65
CA PRO A 16 -26.75 10.96 17.79
C PRO A 16 -25.78 11.57 16.79
N ALA A 17 -24.51 11.15 16.86
CA ALA A 17 -23.53 11.49 15.84
C ALA A 17 -24.08 11.03 14.48
N ASP A 18 -24.19 11.97 13.54
CA ASP A 18 -24.59 11.75 12.16
C ASP A 18 -23.78 10.61 11.53
N ARG A 19 -24.32 9.39 11.60
CA ARG A 19 -23.84 8.22 10.87
C ARG A 19 -24.44 8.27 9.46
N GLN A 20 -24.08 9.31 8.71
CA GLN A 20 -24.53 9.45 7.32
C GLN A 20 -23.37 9.91 6.44
N ALA A 21 -22.47 8.99 6.14
CA ALA A 21 -21.56 9.13 5.00
C ALA A 21 -21.46 7.83 4.19
N ASP A 22 -22.53 7.03 4.16
CA ASP A 22 -22.73 6.09 3.05
C ASP A 22 -23.25 6.89 1.86
N ARG A 23 -22.31 7.45 1.10
CA ARG A 23 -22.61 8.15 -0.15
C ARG A 23 -23.25 7.16 -1.12
N HIS A 24 -24.56 7.32 -1.35
CA HIS A 24 -25.19 6.86 -2.57
C HIS A 24 -24.60 7.66 -3.73
N VAL A 25 -23.64 7.07 -4.43
CA VAL A 25 -23.13 7.63 -5.69
C VAL A 25 -24.16 7.35 -6.76
N GLU A 26 -24.89 8.39 -7.16
CA GLU A 26 -25.78 8.40 -8.31
C GLU A 26 -24.99 7.97 -9.56
N LYS A 27 -25.52 7.00 -10.32
CA LYS A 27 -24.83 6.43 -11.48
C LYS A 27 -24.83 7.43 -12.64
N ALA A 28 -23.88 8.36 -12.63
CA ALA A 28 -23.41 8.97 -13.87
C ALA A 28 -22.78 7.88 -14.75
N ASP A 29 -22.88 8.03 -16.07
CA ASP A 29 -22.28 7.16 -17.08
C ASP A 29 -20.74 7.17 -16.89
N ARG A 30 -20.26 6.30 -16.00
CA ARG A 30 -18.85 6.26 -15.61
C ARG A 30 -18.07 5.63 -16.74
N GLN A 31 -17.31 6.45 -17.46
CA GLN A 31 -16.14 5.99 -18.19
C GLN A 31 -15.35 5.05 -17.26
N ALA A 32 -15.10 3.82 -17.71
CA ALA A 32 -14.38 2.85 -16.89
C ALA A 32 -13.04 3.43 -16.45
N ASP A 33 -12.72 3.28 -15.16
CA ASP A 33 -11.42 3.67 -14.63
C ASP A 33 -10.32 2.92 -15.38
N ARG A 34 -9.16 3.56 -15.53
CA ARG A 34 -7.99 2.90 -16.12
C ARG A 34 -7.65 1.66 -15.29
N PRO A 35 -7.30 0.52 -15.93
CA PRO A 35 -6.96 -0.69 -15.21
C PRO A 35 -5.71 -0.48 -14.37
N TRP A 36 -5.66 -1.18 -13.24
CA TRP A 36 -4.50 -1.20 -12.35
C TRP A 36 -3.26 -1.80 -13.04
N LEU A 37 -2.07 -1.38 -12.58
CA LEU A 37 -0.82 -1.96 -13.05
C LEU A 37 -0.58 -3.32 -12.39
N PHE A 38 -0.26 -4.32 -13.20
CA PHE A 38 0.25 -5.60 -12.74
C PHE A 38 1.77 -5.50 -12.64
N ARG A 39 2.30 -5.51 -11.41
CA ARG A 39 3.73 -5.33 -11.11
C ARG A 39 4.20 -6.37 -10.10
N THR A 40 4.73 -7.49 -10.57
CA THR A 40 5.42 -8.46 -9.70
C THR A 40 6.75 -7.87 -9.24
N TYR A 41 6.99 -7.89 -7.93
CA TYR A 41 8.29 -7.55 -7.33
C TYR A 41 9.27 -8.69 -7.56
N ALA A 42 10.34 -8.43 -8.31
CA ALA A 42 11.28 -9.46 -8.71
C ALA A 42 12.68 -8.90 -8.98
N GLY A 43 13.68 -9.76 -8.85
CA GLY A 43 15.08 -9.50 -9.16
C GLY A 43 15.84 -10.82 -9.22
N HIS A 44 17.06 -10.81 -9.75
CA HIS A 44 17.94 -11.97 -9.84
C HIS A 44 19.38 -11.52 -9.56
N SER A 45 20.26 -12.48 -9.25
CA SER A 45 21.69 -12.29 -8.96
C SER A 45 22.52 -11.49 -9.97
N THR A 46 22.02 -11.26 -11.19
CA THR A 46 22.70 -10.41 -12.18
C THR A 46 21.69 -9.56 -12.93
N ALA A 47 22.16 -8.42 -13.46
CA ALA A 47 21.34 -7.54 -14.29
C ALA A 47 20.82 -8.24 -15.56
N ARG A 48 21.63 -9.11 -16.18
CA ARG A 48 21.24 -9.85 -17.39
C ARG A 48 20.09 -10.82 -17.11
N ALA A 49 20.20 -11.64 -16.06
CA ALA A 49 19.16 -12.57 -15.67
C ALA A 49 17.87 -11.82 -15.24
N SER A 50 18.02 -10.69 -14.53
CA SER A 50 16.89 -9.83 -14.19
C SER A 50 16.17 -9.30 -15.44
N ASN A 51 16.92 -8.85 -16.46
CA ASN A 51 16.34 -8.40 -17.73
C ASN A 51 15.57 -9.53 -18.46
N GLU A 52 16.15 -10.73 -18.54
CA GLU A 52 15.49 -11.89 -19.15
C GLU A 52 14.19 -12.26 -18.41
N LEU A 53 14.21 -12.22 -17.07
CA LEU A 53 13.03 -12.40 -16.22
C LEU A 53 11.96 -11.33 -16.51
N PHE A 54 12.34 -10.05 -16.54
CA PHE A 54 11.40 -8.95 -16.78
C PHE A 54 10.76 -9.03 -18.16
N ARG A 55 11.54 -9.32 -19.21
CA ARG A 55 11.01 -9.50 -20.57
C ARG A 55 10.03 -10.68 -20.64
N THR A 56 10.33 -11.77 -19.94
CA THR A 56 9.42 -12.92 -19.83
C THR A 56 8.11 -12.55 -19.16
N ASN A 57 8.16 -11.77 -18.07
CA ASN A 57 6.95 -11.33 -17.38
C ASN A 57 6.11 -10.37 -18.22
N LEU A 58 6.76 -9.43 -18.92
CA LEU A 58 6.08 -8.53 -19.86
C LEU A 58 5.39 -9.32 -20.98
N ALA A 59 6.05 -10.33 -21.55
CA ALA A 59 5.46 -11.21 -22.56
C ALA A 59 4.26 -12.02 -22.01
N LYS A 60 4.19 -12.23 -20.69
CA LYS A 60 3.07 -12.91 -20.00
C LYS A 60 1.98 -11.95 -19.51
N GLY A 61 2.03 -10.68 -19.89
CA GLY A 61 0.98 -9.69 -19.59
C GLY A 61 1.22 -8.82 -18.35
N GLN A 62 2.41 -8.85 -17.76
CA GLN A 62 2.79 -7.85 -16.75
C GLN A 62 2.81 -6.45 -17.41
N THR A 63 2.25 -5.44 -16.73
CA THR A 63 2.08 -4.09 -17.30
C THR A 63 2.97 -3.02 -16.65
N GLY A 64 3.78 -3.39 -15.66
CA GLY A 64 4.86 -2.54 -15.15
C GLY A 64 5.96 -3.34 -14.46
N LEU A 65 7.14 -2.75 -14.28
CA LEU A 65 8.29 -3.40 -13.65
C LEU A 65 8.44 -2.98 -12.19
N SER A 66 8.78 -3.91 -11.30
CA SER A 66 9.11 -3.67 -9.89
C SER A 66 10.36 -4.46 -9.52
N VAL A 67 11.45 -3.77 -9.18
CA VAL A 67 12.80 -4.34 -9.14
C VAL A 67 13.24 -4.60 -7.70
N ALA A 68 13.65 -5.84 -7.41
CA ALA A 68 14.33 -6.21 -6.18
C ALA A 68 15.84 -6.11 -6.36
N PHE A 69 16.51 -5.45 -5.41
CA PHE A 69 17.96 -5.32 -5.35
C PHE A 69 18.52 -6.15 -4.21
N ASP A 70 19.78 -6.56 -4.32
CA ASP A 70 20.51 -7.24 -3.26
C ASP A 70 20.83 -6.30 -2.09
N LEU A 71 21.22 -6.86 -0.94
CA LEU A 71 21.50 -6.06 0.27
C LEU A 71 22.64 -5.04 0.06
N PRO A 72 23.75 -5.34 -0.63
CA PRO A 72 24.79 -4.35 -0.91
C PRO A 72 24.27 -3.12 -1.65
N THR A 73 23.48 -3.32 -2.72
CA THR A 73 22.87 -2.19 -3.46
C THR A 73 21.91 -1.40 -2.59
N GLN A 74 21.10 -2.06 -1.76
CA GLN A 74 20.18 -1.40 -0.84
C GLN A 74 20.89 -0.56 0.24
N THR A 75 22.09 -0.97 0.63
CA THR A 75 22.87 -0.35 1.71
C THR A 75 23.99 0.57 1.21
N GLY A 76 24.15 0.70 -0.11
CA GLY A 76 25.10 1.62 -0.75
C GLY A 76 26.53 1.10 -0.89
N TYR A 77 26.74 -0.22 -0.84
CA TYR A 77 28.04 -0.83 -1.07
C TYR A 77 28.17 -1.35 -2.51
N ASP A 78 29.34 -1.09 -3.11
CA ASP A 78 29.75 -1.74 -4.34
C ASP A 78 29.95 -3.25 -4.13
N SER A 79 29.79 -4.03 -5.19
CA SER A 79 29.84 -5.50 -5.11
C SER A 79 31.20 -6.06 -4.69
N ASP A 80 32.29 -5.30 -4.84
CA ASP A 80 33.63 -5.69 -4.41
C ASP A 80 33.98 -5.22 -2.97
N HIS A 81 33.09 -4.45 -2.32
CA HIS A 81 33.30 -3.97 -0.97
C HIS A 81 33.43 -5.16 0.02
N PRO A 82 34.40 -5.14 0.96
CA PRO A 82 34.60 -6.25 1.89
C PRO A 82 33.37 -6.65 2.70
N LEU A 83 32.51 -5.68 3.08
CA LEU A 83 31.26 -5.92 3.80
C LEU A 83 30.10 -6.42 2.92
N ALA A 84 30.21 -6.32 1.59
CA ALA A 84 29.21 -6.82 0.66
C ALA A 84 29.35 -8.32 0.40
N ARG A 85 30.51 -8.91 0.74
CA ARG A 85 30.82 -10.32 0.47
C ARG A 85 29.76 -11.22 1.08
N GLY A 86 29.26 -12.13 0.23
CA GLY A 86 28.22 -13.07 0.61
C GLY A 86 26.81 -12.56 0.36
N GLU A 87 26.57 -11.25 0.19
CA GLU A 87 25.22 -10.71 -0.04
C GLU A 87 25.00 -10.22 -1.48
N VAL A 88 26.07 -10.17 -2.30
CA VAL A 88 25.98 -9.80 -3.72
C VAL A 88 25.10 -10.78 -4.48
N GLY A 89 24.04 -10.26 -5.09
CA GLY A 89 23.10 -11.01 -5.93
C GLY A 89 22.22 -12.02 -5.20
N LYS A 90 22.09 -11.94 -3.87
CA LYS A 90 21.14 -12.74 -3.10
C LYS A 90 19.72 -12.15 -3.11
#